data_AF-A0AAE5CRT8-F1
#
_entry.id   AF-A0AAE5CRT8-F1
#
_cell.length_a   1.000
_cell.length_b   1.000
_cell.length_c   1.000
_cell.angle_alpha   90.00
_cell.angle_beta   90.00
_cell.angle_gamma   90.00
#
_symmetry.space_group_name_H-M   'P 1'
#
loop_
_entity.id
_entity.type
_entity.pdbx_description
1 polymer ?
#
loop_
_entity_poly.entity_id
_entity_poly.type
_entity_poly.pdbx_seq_one_letter_code
_entity_poly.pdbx_strand_id
1 'polypeptide(L)'
;MTKEDGNLSIFLRLVRELSSISPRMFWLMYFCFAADGLVFTLLVGIKERVFDSAIGFYVERADLAQTVFCTVAMFTLYVLSSVLNALGNCCAEVYDVKAIRYMHQKIAEKSGRIPAVQYEDPVFLDRVEKAYSGANAGMAYLNSVMDLVFMYSLFVAFMAIYLWSKQPVLVLIIFLIFWSKQPVLVLIIFLIFLPTVYAQQVKRKRYRKLEQKNV
;
A
#
# COMPACT_ATOMS: atom_id res chain seq x y z
N MET A 1 1.83 39.31 3.07
CA MET A 1 0.93 38.73 2.04
C MET A 1 1.74 38.54 0.77
N THR A 2 2.41 37.41 0.62
CA THR A 2 3.09 37.03 -0.63
C THR A 2 2.20 36.04 -1.36
N LYS A 3 1.96 36.31 -2.66
CA LYS A 3 1.35 35.48 -3.73
C LYS A 3 0.63 34.22 -3.27
N GLU A 4 -0.60 33.99 -3.74
CA GLU A 4 -1.26 32.69 -3.72
C GLU A 4 -0.29 31.59 -4.20
N ASP A 5 0.45 31.01 -3.26
CA ASP A 5 1.34 29.90 -3.48
C ASP A 5 0.38 28.74 -3.73
N GLY A 6 0.09 28.45 -4.99
CA GLY A 6 -0.81 27.36 -5.36
C GLY A 6 -0.36 26.06 -4.69
N ASN A 7 -1.30 25.19 -4.31
CA ASN A 7 -1.05 23.97 -3.52
C ASN A 7 0.18 23.15 -4.00
N LEU A 8 0.45 23.14 -5.31
CA LEU A 8 1.62 22.48 -5.90
C LEU A 8 2.96 23.08 -5.43
N SER A 9 3.05 24.41 -5.32
CA SER A 9 4.28 25.09 -4.90
C SER A 9 4.59 24.84 -3.42
N ILE A 10 3.56 24.77 -2.57
CA ILE A 10 3.68 24.40 -1.16
C ILE A 10 4.14 22.95 -1.05
N PHE A 11 3.53 22.04 -1.82
CA PHE A 11 3.93 20.64 -1.87
C PHE A 11 5.39 20.47 -2.31
N LEU A 12 5.82 21.13 -3.38
CA LEU A 12 7.21 21.04 -3.86
C LEU A 12 8.22 21.59 -2.84
N ARG A 13 7.85 22.64 -2.10
CA ARG A 13 8.67 23.13 -0.99
C ARG A 13 8.76 22.10 0.14
N LEU A 14 7.64 21.47 0.52
CA LEU A 14 7.62 20.39 1.52
C LEU A 14 8.48 19.20 1.11
N VAL A 15 8.31 18.70 -0.13
CA VAL A 15 9.14 17.63 -0.69
C VAL A 15 10.62 17.99 -0.59
N ARG A 16 10.98 19.19 -1.05
CA ARG A 16 12.38 19.65 -1.06
C ARG A 16 12.96 19.79 0.35
N GLU A 17 12.21 20.38 1.26
CA GLU A 17 12.66 20.61 2.64
C GLU A 17 12.79 19.28 3.39
N LEU A 18 11.78 18.42 3.32
CA LEU A 18 11.78 17.15 4.04
C LEU A 18 12.81 16.18 3.42
N SER A 19 12.85 16.02 2.09
CA SER A 19 13.85 15.16 1.44
C SER A 19 15.30 15.56 1.74
N SER A 20 15.55 16.84 2.07
CA SER A 20 16.89 17.30 2.45
C SER A 20 17.35 16.81 3.84
N ILE A 21 16.42 16.42 4.73
CA ILE A 21 16.74 15.96 6.09
C ILE A 21 17.47 14.61 6.06
N SER A 22 16.93 13.67 5.27
CA SER A 22 17.54 12.35 5.09
C SER A 22 17.21 11.77 3.71
N PRO A 23 17.92 12.22 2.66
CA PRO A 23 17.57 11.87 1.27
C PRO A 23 17.65 10.36 1.03
N ARG A 24 18.60 9.68 1.66
CA ARG A 24 18.76 8.22 1.52
C ARG A 24 17.54 7.46 2.03
N MET A 25 17.06 7.76 3.24
CA MET A 25 15.88 7.07 3.80
C MET A 25 14.60 7.45 3.07
N PHE A 26 14.44 8.73 2.73
CA PHE A 26 13.26 9.24 2.01
C PHE A 26 13.07 8.53 0.66
N TRP A 27 14.12 8.48 -0.17
CA TRP A 27 14.02 7.85 -1.48
C TRP A 27 14.00 6.33 -1.41
N LEU A 28 14.68 5.71 -0.43
CA LEU A 28 14.66 4.26 -0.25
C LEU A 28 13.26 3.76 0.12
N MET A 29 12.53 4.47 0.97
CA MET A 29 11.14 4.15 1.32
C MET A 29 10.23 4.09 0.08
N TYR A 30 10.19 5.17 -0.71
CA TYR A 30 9.34 5.19 -1.91
C TYR A 30 9.81 4.21 -2.99
N PHE A 31 11.11 3.97 -3.08
CA PHE A 31 11.65 2.92 -3.94
C PHE A 31 11.15 1.53 -3.50
N CYS A 32 11.19 1.21 -2.20
CA CYS A 32 10.66 -0.03 -1.67
C CYS A 32 9.16 -0.19 -1.98
N PHE A 33 8.35 0.86 -1.83
CA PHE A 33 6.93 0.82 -2.18
C PHE A 33 6.68 0.63 -3.68
N ALA A 34 7.45 1.32 -4.53
CA ALA A 34 7.35 1.16 -5.99
C ALA A 34 7.75 -0.26 -6.43
N ALA A 35 8.84 -0.79 -5.85
CA ALA A 35 9.32 -2.14 -6.12
C ALA A 35 8.33 -3.19 -5.63
N ASP A 36 7.75 -3.01 -4.43
CA ASP A 36 6.71 -3.89 -3.90
C ASP A 36 5.49 -3.93 -4.82
N GLY A 37 5.00 -2.78 -5.28
CA GLY A 37 3.89 -2.70 -6.24
C GLY A 37 4.16 -3.48 -7.53
N LEU A 38 5.38 -3.40 -8.06
CA LEU A 38 5.80 -4.17 -9.25
C LEU A 38 5.86 -5.67 -8.98
N VAL A 39 6.50 -6.09 -7.88
CA VAL A 39 6.58 -7.49 -7.47
C VAL A 39 5.19 -8.07 -7.23
N PHE A 40 4.29 -7.28 -6.65
CA PHE A 40 2.90 -7.67 -6.42
C PHE A 40 2.14 -7.89 -7.75
N THR A 41 2.34 -7.03 -8.76
CA THR A 41 1.78 -7.28 -10.10
C THR A 41 2.35 -8.56 -10.74
N LEU A 42 3.66 -8.81 -10.64
CA LEU A 42 4.27 -10.05 -11.13
C LEU A 42 3.71 -11.28 -10.41
N LEU A 43 3.47 -11.18 -9.10
CA LEU A 43 2.88 -12.22 -8.29
C LEU A 43 1.48 -12.60 -8.78
N VAL A 44 0.68 -11.64 -9.27
CA VAL A 44 -0.61 -11.93 -9.92
C VAL A 44 -0.42 -12.82 -11.15
N GLY A 45 0.55 -12.50 -12.01
CA GLY A 45 0.84 -13.31 -13.20
C GLY A 45 1.37 -14.71 -12.89
N ILE A 46 2.18 -14.85 -11.83
CA ILE A 46 2.62 -16.17 -11.38
C ILE A 46 1.47 -16.97 -10.76
N LYS A 47 0.56 -16.34 -10.00
CA LYS A 47 -0.65 -17.00 -9.48
C LYS A 47 -1.50 -17.58 -10.60
N GLU A 48 -1.73 -16.83 -11.68
CA GLU A 48 -2.41 -17.35 -12.88
C GLU A 48 -1.74 -18.62 -13.39
N ARG A 49 -0.41 -18.60 -13.58
CA ARG A 49 0.35 -19.78 -14.04
C ARG A 49 0.30 -20.97 -13.07
N VAL A 50 0.30 -20.72 -11.76
CA VAL A 50 0.15 -21.78 -10.75
C VAL A 50 -1.21 -22.46 -10.89
N PHE A 51 -2.29 -21.69 -11.04
CA PHE A 51 -3.63 -22.24 -11.24
C PHE A 51 -3.73 -23.01 -12.56
N ASP A 52 -3.22 -22.44 -13.65
CA ASP A 52 -3.22 -23.09 -14.96
C ASP A 52 -2.43 -24.41 -14.94
N SER A 53 -1.26 -24.42 -14.29
CA SER A 53 -0.44 -25.63 -14.15
C SER A 53 -1.12 -26.69 -13.28
N ALA A 54 -1.80 -26.29 -12.20
CA ALA A 54 -2.54 -27.19 -11.33
C ALA A 54 -3.75 -27.83 -12.05
N ILE A 55 -4.48 -27.05 -12.87
CA ILE A 55 -5.56 -27.57 -13.72
C ILE A 55 -4.98 -28.48 -14.81
N GLY A 56 -3.89 -28.06 -15.45
CA GLY A 56 -3.20 -28.82 -16.49
C GLY A 56 -2.71 -30.19 -16.00
N PHE A 57 -2.24 -30.27 -14.75
CA PHE A 57 -1.83 -31.54 -14.13
C PHE A 57 -3.02 -32.49 -13.96
N TYR A 58 -4.19 -31.98 -13.57
CA TYR A 58 -5.42 -32.79 -13.45
C TYR A 58 -5.92 -33.32 -14.81
N VAL A 59 -5.65 -32.59 -15.90
CA VAL A 59 -6.06 -32.94 -17.28
C VAL A 59 -4.95 -33.67 -18.04
N GLU A 60 -3.88 -34.12 -17.37
CA GLU A 60 -2.69 -34.77 -17.96
C GLU A 60 -1.96 -33.93 -19.04
N ARG A 61 -2.10 -32.60 -18.99
CA ARG A 61 -1.48 -31.65 -19.93
C ARG A 61 -0.27 -30.90 -19.39
N ALA A 62 -0.02 -30.97 -18.09
CA ALA A 62 1.12 -30.31 -17.45
C ALA A 62 1.88 -31.27 -16.55
N ASP A 63 3.21 -31.12 -16.54
CA ASP A 63 4.11 -31.93 -15.75
C ASP A 63 4.15 -31.45 -14.28
N LEU A 64 4.37 -32.38 -13.34
CA LEU A 64 4.44 -32.08 -11.91
C LEU A 64 5.56 -31.08 -11.62
N ALA A 65 6.69 -31.19 -12.34
CA ALA A 65 7.83 -30.31 -12.20
C ALA A 65 7.49 -28.84 -12.48
N GLN A 66 6.63 -28.58 -13.48
CA GLN A 66 6.19 -27.23 -13.82
C GLN A 66 5.32 -26.62 -12.73
N THR A 67 4.39 -27.40 -12.17
CA THR A 67 3.51 -26.94 -11.07
C THR A 67 4.31 -26.63 -9.81
N VAL A 68 5.29 -27.48 -9.47
CA VAL A 68 6.19 -27.25 -8.33
C VAL A 68 7.04 -26.00 -8.56
N PHE A 69 7.63 -25.84 -9.75
CA PHE A 69 8.43 -24.66 -10.10
C PHE A 69 7.62 -23.36 -9.98
N CYS A 70 6.42 -23.30 -10.56
CA CYS A 70 5.55 -22.13 -10.47
C CYS A 70 5.16 -21.82 -9.02
N THR A 71 4.92 -22.85 -8.20
CA THR A 71 4.57 -22.69 -6.78
C THR A 71 5.75 -22.14 -5.97
N VAL A 72 6.95 -22.65 -6.19
CA VAL A 72 8.17 -22.13 -5.54
C VAL A 72 8.44 -20.70 -5.98
N ALA A 73 8.28 -20.39 -7.27
CA ALA A 73 8.41 -19.02 -7.78
C ALA A 73 7.39 -18.06 -7.12
N MET A 74 6.14 -18.50 -6.94
CA MET A 74 5.12 -17.73 -6.23
C MET A 74 5.53 -17.44 -4.79
N PHE A 75 6.00 -18.46 -4.07
CA PHE A 75 6.45 -18.32 -2.68
C PHE A 75 7.61 -17.33 -2.57
N THR A 76 8.62 -17.44 -3.42
CA THR A 76 9.78 -16.53 -3.43
C THR A 76 9.37 -15.08 -3.70
N LEU A 77 8.49 -14.84 -4.68
CA LEU A 77 7.99 -13.49 -4.95
C LEU A 77 7.13 -12.94 -3.81
N TYR A 78 6.36 -13.80 -3.13
CA TYR A 78 5.56 -13.39 -1.98
C TYR A 78 6.44 -12.96 -0.80
N VAL A 79 7.52 -13.70 -0.53
CA VAL A 79 8.51 -13.34 0.48
C VAL A 79 9.20 -12.02 0.10
N LEU A 80 9.59 -11.85 -1.16
CA LEU A 80 10.22 -10.62 -1.65
C LEU A 80 9.31 -9.40 -1.47
N SER A 81 8.04 -9.50 -1.87
CA SER A 81 7.04 -8.44 -1.67
C SER A 81 6.88 -8.12 -0.17
N SER A 82 6.75 -9.14 0.67
CA SER A 82 6.62 -8.95 2.13
C SER A 82 7.84 -8.24 2.73
N VAL A 83 9.06 -8.58 2.27
CA VAL A 83 10.30 -7.93 2.70
C VAL A 83 10.37 -6.47 2.23
N LEU A 84 10.04 -6.20 0.96
CA LEU A 84 10.03 -4.82 0.42
C LEU A 84 9.02 -3.93 1.15
N ASN A 85 7.82 -4.45 1.40
CA ASN A 85 6.79 -3.76 2.15
C ASN A 85 7.22 -3.49 3.60
N ALA A 86 7.80 -4.49 4.28
CA ALA A 86 8.31 -4.32 5.64
C ALA A 86 9.46 -3.31 5.73
N LEU A 87 10.41 -3.36 4.78
CA LEU A 87 11.51 -2.40 4.71
C LEU A 87 11.02 -0.99 4.41
N GLY A 88 10.08 -0.83 3.47
CA GLY A 88 9.45 0.45 3.14
C GLY A 88 8.79 1.08 4.36
N ASN A 89 7.94 0.33 5.07
CA ASN A 89 7.26 0.82 6.27
C ASN A 89 8.22 1.11 7.44
N CYS A 90 9.22 0.27 7.67
CA CYS A 90 10.21 0.52 8.73
C CYS A 90 10.99 1.81 8.44
N CYS A 91 11.39 2.04 7.19
CA CYS A 91 12.02 3.28 6.79
C CYS A 91 11.09 4.48 6.94
N ALA A 92 9.79 4.31 6.62
CA ALA A 92 8.77 5.34 6.77
C ALA A 92 8.61 5.79 8.22
N GLU A 93 8.41 4.84 9.12
CA GLU A 93 8.16 5.13 10.53
C GLU A 93 9.36 5.83 11.19
N VAL A 94 10.58 5.34 10.90
CA VAL A 94 11.82 5.96 11.38
C VAL A 94 12.01 7.37 10.80
N TYR A 95 11.70 7.55 9.51
CA TYR A 95 11.84 8.82 8.84
C TYR A 95 10.82 9.85 9.34
N ASP A 96 9.55 9.47 9.51
CA ASP A 96 8.48 10.34 9.99
C ASP A 96 8.81 10.95 11.35
N VAL A 97 9.27 10.12 12.29
CA VAL A 97 9.70 10.58 13.63
C VAL A 97 10.85 11.57 13.51
N LYS A 98 11.84 11.30 12.65
CA LYS A 98 12.99 12.18 12.43
C LYS A 98 12.58 13.51 11.79
N ALA A 99 11.69 13.47 10.82
CA ALA A 99 11.22 14.64 10.08
C ALA A 99 10.35 15.55 10.97
N ILE A 100 9.41 14.99 11.72
CA ILE A 100 8.59 15.73 12.69
C ILE A 100 9.48 16.38 13.75
N ARG A 101 10.45 15.64 14.30
CA ARG A 101 11.40 16.17 15.28
C ARG A 101 12.18 17.38 14.74
N TYR A 102 12.67 17.28 13.50
CA TYR A 102 13.36 18.39 12.84
C TYR A 102 12.46 19.63 12.68
N MET A 103 11.23 19.44 12.22
CA MET A 103 10.26 20.54 12.04
C MET A 103 9.90 21.18 13.39
N HIS A 104 9.65 20.37 14.42
CA HIS A 104 9.39 20.84 15.78
C HIS A 104 10.57 21.60 16.36
N GLN A 105 11.80 21.13 16.16
CA GLN A 105 13.00 21.83 16.61
C GLN A 105 13.13 23.20 15.94
N LYS A 106 12.87 23.28 14.63
CA LYS A 106 12.91 24.56 13.90
C LYS A 106 11.85 25.54 14.40
N ILE A 107 10.65 25.06 14.74
CA ILE A 107 9.61 25.87 15.37
C ILE A 107 10.06 26.32 16.76
N ALA A 108 10.57 25.40 17.59
CA ALA A 108 11.05 25.71 18.94
C ALA A 108 12.18 26.74 18.94
N GLU A 109 13.17 26.62 18.05
CA GLU A 109 14.26 27.58 17.91
C GLU A 109 13.78 28.96 17.48
N LYS A 110 12.78 29.02 16.59
CA LYS A 110 12.18 30.29 16.17
C LYS A 110 11.34 30.91 17.28
N SER A 111 10.55 30.10 17.98
CA SER A 111 9.74 30.52 19.12
C SER A 111 10.61 31.01 20.28
N GLY A 112 11.72 30.35 20.59
CA GLY A 112 12.63 30.74 21.67
C GLY A 112 13.32 32.10 21.48
N ARG A 113 13.31 32.66 20.27
CA ARG A 113 13.83 34.01 19.98
C ARG A 113 12.79 35.11 20.18
N ILE A 114 11.55 34.76 20.46
CA ILE A 114 10.44 35.71 20.61
C ILE A 114 10.37 36.16 22.08
N PRO A 115 10.21 37.47 22.37
CA PRO A 115 10.14 37.96 23.74
C PRO A 115 9.03 37.30 24.57
N ALA A 116 9.31 37.00 25.84
CA ALA A 116 8.38 36.34 26.75
C ALA A 116 7.02 37.05 26.86
N VAL A 117 7.00 38.39 26.77
CA VAL A 117 5.77 39.20 26.79
C VAL A 117 4.77 38.83 25.70
N GLN A 118 5.23 38.36 24.53
CA GLN A 118 4.31 37.95 23.46
C GLN A 118 3.58 36.64 23.77
N TYR A 119 4.12 35.81 24.68
CA TYR A 119 3.46 34.58 25.11
C TYR A 119 2.27 34.83 26.04
N GLU A 120 2.10 36.05 26.54
CA GLU A 120 0.89 36.45 27.29
C GLU A 120 -0.29 36.74 26.34
N ASP A 121 -0.03 36.96 25.04
CA ASP A 121 -1.07 37.13 24.03
C ASP A 121 -1.63 35.75 23.60
N PRO A 122 -2.91 35.45 23.87
CA PRO A 122 -3.51 34.17 23.49
C PRO A 122 -3.54 33.96 21.97
N VAL A 123 -3.58 35.03 21.17
CA VAL A 123 -3.53 34.93 19.70
C VAL A 123 -2.16 34.44 19.23
N PHE A 124 -1.10 34.86 19.92
CA PHE A 124 0.24 34.40 19.61
C PHE A 124 0.46 32.93 20.03
N LEU A 125 -0.01 32.54 21.22
CA LEU A 125 0.03 31.14 21.67
C LEU A 125 -0.68 30.20 20.69
N ASP A 126 -1.88 30.55 20.24
CA ASP A 126 -2.65 29.79 19.24
C ASP A 126 -1.88 29.66 17.91
N ARG A 127 -1.15 30.70 17.48
CA ARG A 127 -0.31 30.63 16.28
C ARG A 127 0.86 29.66 16.44
N VAL A 128 1.47 29.59 17.63
CA VAL A 128 2.55 28.64 17.91
C VAL A 128 2.00 27.21 17.90
N GLU A 129 0.86 26.96 18.55
CA GLU A 129 0.20 25.65 18.53
C GLU A 129 -0.17 25.22 17.10
N LYS A 130 -0.75 26.13 16.31
CA LYS A 130 -1.04 25.90 14.88
C LYS A 130 0.20 25.62 14.06
N ALA A 131 1.37 26.18 14.41
CA ALA A 131 2.61 25.86 13.72
C ALA A 131 3.04 24.41 13.96
N TYR A 132 2.94 23.90 15.19
CA TYR A 132 3.23 22.50 15.52
C TYR A 132 2.22 21.55 14.86
N SER A 133 0.92 21.84 14.98
CA SER A 133 -0.13 21.05 14.33
C SER A 133 0.03 21.06 12.80
N GLY A 134 0.37 22.22 12.23
CA GLY A 134 0.66 22.39 10.81
C GLY A 134 1.86 21.60 10.31
N ALA A 135 2.90 21.44 11.13
CA ALA A 135 4.05 20.58 10.78
C ALA A 135 3.65 19.10 10.66
N ASN A 136 2.86 18.60 11.60
CA ASN A 136 2.35 17.22 11.56
C ASN A 136 1.40 17.02 10.38
N ALA A 137 0.46 17.94 10.17
CA ALA A 137 -0.47 17.89 9.05
C ALA A 137 0.25 17.98 7.69
N GLY A 138 1.30 18.82 7.59
CA GLY A 138 2.11 18.93 6.38
C GLY A 138 2.86 17.65 6.04
N MET A 139 3.38 16.94 7.05
CA MET A 139 4.02 15.64 6.87
C MET A 139 3.02 14.57 6.43
N ALA A 140 1.86 14.48 7.10
CA ALA A 140 0.80 13.55 6.71
C ALA A 140 0.27 13.82 5.29
N TYR A 141 0.16 15.09 4.91
CA TYR A 141 -0.19 15.50 3.55
C TYR A 141 0.86 15.05 2.52
N LEU A 142 2.15 15.25 2.81
CA LEU A 142 3.23 14.78 1.95
C LEU A 142 3.16 13.26 1.76
N ASN A 143 3.09 12.51 2.85
CA ASN A 143 3.02 11.05 2.81
C ASN A 143 1.81 10.59 1.99
N SER A 144 0.63 11.16 2.22
CA SER A 144 -0.59 10.81 1.48
C SER A 144 -0.45 11.02 -0.03
N VAL A 145 0.12 12.16 -0.45
CA VAL A 145 0.32 12.45 -1.88
C VAL A 145 1.38 11.54 -2.48
N MET A 146 2.46 11.28 -1.76
CA MET A 146 3.53 10.41 -2.25
C MET A 146 3.09 8.95 -2.31
N ASP A 147 2.29 8.46 -1.37
CA ASP A 147 1.68 7.13 -1.41
C ASP A 147 0.73 7.01 -2.62
N LEU A 148 -0.07 8.05 -2.90
CA LEU A 148 -0.92 8.11 -4.08
C LEU A 148 -0.12 7.94 -5.37
N VAL A 149 1.05 8.57 -5.47
CA VAL A 149 1.90 8.53 -6.65
C VAL A 149 2.70 7.21 -6.72
N PHE A 150 3.47 6.89 -5.69
CA PHE A 150 4.46 5.81 -5.72
C PHE A 150 3.89 4.42 -5.41
N MET A 151 2.85 4.34 -4.59
CA MET A 151 2.24 3.06 -4.24
C MET A 151 1.01 2.79 -5.11
N TYR A 152 0.01 3.66 -5.04
CA TYR A 152 -1.28 3.40 -5.70
C TYR A 152 -1.21 3.56 -7.22
N SER A 153 -0.68 4.68 -7.73
CA SER A 153 -0.66 4.96 -9.16
C SER A 153 0.27 4.03 -9.92
N LEU A 154 1.45 3.72 -9.38
CA LEU A 154 2.35 2.73 -9.98
C LEU A 154 1.74 1.32 -10.01
N PHE A 155 1.16 0.86 -8.89
CA PHE A 155 0.47 -0.42 -8.85
C PHE A 155 -0.66 -0.49 -9.90
N VAL A 156 -1.50 0.54 -9.97
CA VAL A 156 -2.59 0.61 -10.95
C VAL A 156 -2.04 0.62 -12.38
N ALA A 157 -0.97 1.35 -12.66
CA ALA A 157 -0.35 1.39 -13.97
C ALA A 157 0.20 0.02 -14.38
N PHE A 158 0.98 -0.64 -13.51
CA PHE A 158 1.52 -1.97 -13.80
C PHE A 158 0.41 -3.01 -13.95
N MET A 159 -0.61 -2.97 -13.10
CA MET A 159 -1.77 -3.87 -13.20
C MET A 159 -2.57 -3.61 -14.48
N ALA A 160 -2.76 -2.35 -14.89
CA ALA A 160 -3.43 -2.02 -16.14
C ALA A 160 -2.66 -2.54 -17.36
N ILE A 161 -1.32 -2.39 -17.37
CA ILE A 161 -0.45 -2.95 -18.42
C ILE A 161 -0.57 -4.47 -18.46
N TYR A 162 -0.54 -5.12 -17.29
CA TYR A 162 -0.72 -6.57 -17.17
C TYR A 162 -2.06 -7.02 -17.76
N LEU A 163 -3.17 -6.41 -17.36
CA LEU A 163 -4.51 -6.76 -17.84
C LEU A 163 -4.67 -6.46 -19.33
N TRP A 164 -4.14 -5.34 -19.83
CA TRP A 164 -4.16 -5.00 -21.25
C TRP A 164 -3.44 -6.06 -22.09
N SER A 165 -2.31 -6.58 -21.60
CA SER A 165 -1.56 -7.64 -22.29
C SER A 165 -2.33 -8.96 -22.39
N LYS A 166 -3.28 -9.19 -21.47
CA LYS A 166 -4.13 -10.39 -21.47
C LYS A 166 -5.36 -10.18 -22.35
N GLN A 167 -6.18 -9.18 -22.01
CA GLN A 167 -7.38 -8.80 -22.74
C GLN A 167 -7.74 -7.33 -22.41
N PRO A 168 -7.76 -6.41 -23.40
CA PRO A 168 -7.98 -4.98 -23.14
C PRO A 168 -9.28 -4.64 -22.39
N VAL A 169 -10.33 -5.46 -22.56
CA VAL A 169 -11.61 -5.31 -21.86
C VAL A 169 -11.44 -5.46 -20.33
N LEU A 170 -10.47 -6.23 -19.84
CA LEU A 170 -10.25 -6.41 -18.40
C LEU A 170 -9.76 -5.13 -17.72
N VAL A 171 -9.18 -4.17 -18.45
CA VAL A 171 -8.78 -2.88 -17.88
C VAL A 171 -10.00 -2.09 -17.39
N LEU A 172 -11.19 -2.32 -17.96
CA LEU A 172 -12.44 -1.72 -17.48
C LEU A 172 -12.79 -2.13 -16.05
N ILE A 173 -12.31 -3.29 -15.57
CA ILE A 173 -12.49 -3.75 -14.19
C ILE A 173 -11.81 -2.79 -13.21
N ILE A 174 -10.67 -2.20 -13.58
CA ILE A 174 -9.98 -1.21 -12.74
C ILE A 174 -10.89 0.00 -12.53
N PHE A 175 -11.48 0.53 -13.61
CA PHE A 175 -12.42 1.65 -13.52
C PHE A 175 -13.67 1.29 -12.68
N LEU A 176 -14.16 0.06 -12.79
CA LEU A 176 -15.28 -0.45 -12.00
C LEU A 176 -14.96 -0.53 -10.50
N ILE A 177 -13.73 -0.93 -10.15
CA ILE A 177 -13.24 -0.93 -8.76
C ILE A 177 -13.16 0.50 -8.21
N PHE A 178 -12.63 1.46 -8.99
CA PHE A 178 -12.54 2.85 -8.57
C PHE A 178 -13.91 3.55 -8.49
N TRP A 179 -14.85 3.18 -9.37
CA TRP A 179 -16.23 3.66 -9.36
C TRP A 179 -17.02 3.09 -8.17
N SER A 180 -16.74 1.85 -7.78
CA SER A 180 -17.36 1.17 -6.64
C SER A 180 -16.68 1.57 -5.32
N LYS A 181 -16.89 2.80 -4.86
CA LYS A 181 -16.39 3.23 -3.54
C LYS A 181 -17.10 2.59 -2.33
N GLN A 182 -18.07 1.66 -2.48
CA GLN A 182 -18.65 0.74 -1.46
C GLN A 182 -19.43 -0.42 -2.18
N PRO A 183 -20.10 -1.37 -1.48
CA PRO A 183 -19.69 -2.65 -0.86
C PRO A 183 -19.64 -3.85 -1.85
N VAL A 184 -19.43 -3.61 -3.15
CA VAL A 184 -19.52 -4.69 -4.17
C VAL A 184 -18.35 -5.67 -4.09
N LEU A 185 -17.15 -5.21 -3.72
CA LEU A 185 -15.99 -6.08 -3.50
C LEU A 185 -16.18 -7.04 -2.31
N VAL A 186 -16.84 -6.59 -1.24
CA VAL A 186 -17.20 -7.46 -0.10
C VAL A 186 -18.23 -8.50 -0.52
N LEU A 187 -19.20 -8.12 -1.37
CA LEU A 187 -20.17 -9.03 -1.98
C LEU A 187 -19.51 -10.06 -2.92
N ILE A 188 -18.52 -9.65 -3.72
CA ILE A 188 -17.75 -10.54 -4.61
C ILE A 188 -16.90 -11.50 -3.78
N ILE A 189 -16.23 -11.02 -2.73
CA ILE A 189 -15.50 -11.87 -1.77
C ILE A 189 -16.48 -12.85 -1.08
N PHE A 190 -17.65 -12.40 -0.60
CA PHE A 190 -18.69 -13.27 -0.03
C PHE A 190 -19.21 -14.30 -1.04
N LEU A 191 -19.38 -13.92 -2.32
CA LEU A 191 -19.80 -14.83 -3.39
C LEU A 191 -18.73 -15.87 -3.73
N ILE A 192 -17.44 -15.53 -3.61
CA ILE A 192 -16.32 -16.46 -3.83
C ILE A 192 -16.14 -17.42 -2.62
N PHE A 193 -16.49 -16.98 -1.40
CA PHE A 193 -16.40 -17.80 -0.18
C PHE A 193 -17.63 -18.69 0.09
N LEU A 194 -18.80 -18.41 -0.48
CA LEU A 194 -20.01 -19.25 -0.33
C LEU A 194 -19.84 -20.69 -0.84
N PRO A 195 -19.23 -20.93 -2.03
CA PRO A 195 -18.96 -22.29 -2.52
C PRO A 195 -17.99 -23.07 -1.62
N THR A 196 -16.98 -22.41 -1.05
CA THR A 196 -16.00 -23.05 -0.15
C THR A 196 -16.62 -23.40 1.20
N VAL A 197 -17.48 -22.54 1.76
CA VAL A 197 -18.23 -22.85 2.99
C VAL A 197 -19.28 -23.96 2.76
N TYR A 198 -19.96 -23.96 1.61
CA TYR A 198 -20.88 -25.04 1.24
C TYR A 198 -20.14 -26.39 1.07
N ALA A 199 -18.99 -26.38 0.40
CA ALA A 199 -18.15 -27.57 0.26
C ALA A 199 -17.68 -28.12 1.62
N GLN A 200 -17.38 -27.26 2.59
CA GLN A 200 -17.02 -27.64 3.97
C GLN A 200 -18.19 -28.25 4.74
N GLN A 201 -19.40 -27.69 4.62
CA GLN A 201 -20.62 -28.24 5.23
C GLN A 201 -20.97 -29.64 4.69
N VAL A 202 -20.82 -29.85 3.39
CA VAL A 202 -21.05 -31.15 2.75
C VAL A 202 -20.02 -32.18 3.21
N LYS A 203 -18.72 -31.82 3.27
CA LYS A 203 -17.67 -32.69 3.81
C LYS A 203 -17.97 -33.08 5.27
N ARG A 204 -18.32 -32.12 6.13
CA ARG A 204 -18.63 -32.37 7.55
C ARG A 204 -19.82 -33.32 7.74
N LYS A 205 -20.89 -33.18 6.95
CA LYS A 205 -22.04 -34.12 7.00
C LYS A 205 -21.68 -35.53 6.52
N ARG A 206 -20.74 -35.67 5.58
CA ARG A 206 -20.29 -36.97 5.06
C ARG A 206 -19.40 -37.71 6.05
N TYR A 207 -18.49 -37.01 6.74
CA TYR A 207 -17.66 -37.60 7.80
C TYR A 207 -18.47 -38.08 9.01
N ARG A 208 -19.46 -37.31 9.45
CA ARG A 208 -20.34 -37.71 10.57
C ARG A 208 -21.16 -38.98 10.27
N LYS A 209 -21.55 -39.18 9.00
CA LYS A 209 -22.22 -40.41 8.55
C LYS A 209 -21.28 -41.62 8.47
N LEU A 210 -19.97 -41.40 8.35
CA LEU A 210 -18.98 -42.49 8.36
C LEU A 210 -18.62 -42.92 9.79
N GLU A 211 -18.60 -41.99 10.74
CA GLU A 211 -18.42 -42.29 12.17
C GLU A 211 -19.61 -43.08 12.74
N GLN A 212 -20.85 -42.72 12.38
CA GLN A 212 -22.05 -43.46 12.81
C GLN A 212 -22.23 -44.83 12.16
N LYS A 213 -21.43 -45.17 11.14
CA LYS A 213 -21.49 -46.46 10.44
C LYS A 213 -20.38 -47.42 10.86
N ASN A 214 -19.42 -46.94 11.65
CA ASN A 214 -18.28 -47.69 12.20
C ASN A 214 -18.36 -47.86 13.74
N VAL A 215 -19.54 -47.60 14.32
CA VAL A 215 -19.97 -47.99 15.67
C VAL A 215 -21.20 -48.88 15.48
#